data_AF-A0A1G9NS88-F1
#
_entry.id   AF-A0A1G9NS88-F1
#
_cell.length_a   1.000
_cell.length_b   1.000
_cell.length_c   1.000
_cell.angle_alpha   90.00
_cell.angle_beta   90.00
_cell.angle_gamma   90.00
#
_symmetry.space_group_name_H-M   'P 1'
#
loop_
_entity.id
_entity.type
_entity.pdbx_description
1 polymer ?
#
loop_
_entity_poly.entity_id
_entity_poly.type
_entity_poly.pdbx_seq_one_letter_code
_entity_poly.pdbx_strand_id
1 'polypeptide(L)'
;MTGAGPGTGAPLHHPVQTSPPVVLGSLADQLGADFASACAELARARLRRRDRDSREHRAAVEECSARVDVVLDLYLETCHAGRAVR
;
A
#
# COMPACT_ATOMS: atom_id res chain seq x y z
N MET A 1 -0.86 -62.98 9.04
CA MET A 1 -1.05 -61.69 9.73
C MET A 1 -1.34 -60.65 8.67
N THR A 2 -2.54 -60.09 8.74
CA THR A 2 -3.24 -59.32 7.72
C THR A 2 -2.70 -57.90 7.65
N GLY A 3 -2.26 -57.47 6.47
CA GLY A 3 -2.02 -56.06 6.15
C GLY A 3 -3.21 -55.53 5.36
N ALA A 4 -3.82 -54.45 5.84
CA ALA A 4 -4.66 -53.52 5.06
C ALA A 4 -5.09 -52.37 5.99
N GLY A 5 -4.38 -51.25 5.94
CA GLY A 5 -4.87 -49.97 6.43
C GLY A 5 -5.40 -49.15 5.24
N PRO A 6 -6.61 -48.57 5.29
CA PRO A 6 -7.11 -47.76 4.19
C PRO A 6 -6.52 -46.35 4.29
N GLY A 7 -5.77 -45.96 3.25
CA GLY A 7 -5.39 -44.57 3.03
C GLY A 7 -6.58 -43.78 2.52
N THR A 8 -7.26 -43.05 3.41
CA THR A 8 -8.30 -42.09 3.03
C THR A 8 -7.63 -40.81 2.56
N GLY A 9 -7.24 -40.76 1.29
CA GLY A 9 -6.79 -39.55 0.62
C GLY A 9 -7.98 -38.62 0.35
N ALA A 10 -8.26 -37.71 1.28
CA ALA A 10 -9.16 -36.59 1.02
C ALA A 10 -8.46 -35.59 0.08
N PRO A 11 -9.06 -35.20 -1.06
CA PRO A 11 -8.51 -34.11 -1.85
C PRO A 11 -8.73 -32.81 -1.09
N LEU A 12 -7.64 -32.24 -0.59
CA LEU A 12 -7.60 -30.87 -0.09
C LEU A 12 -7.88 -29.93 -1.26
N HIS A 13 -9.16 -29.60 -1.48
CA HIS A 13 -9.56 -28.42 -2.21
C HIS A 13 -8.99 -27.22 -1.46
N HIS A 14 -7.83 -26.76 -1.89
CA HIS A 14 -7.34 -25.44 -1.56
C HIS A 14 -8.27 -24.48 -2.31
N PRO A 15 -9.10 -23.68 -1.62
CA PRO A 15 -9.72 -22.56 -2.29
C PRO A 15 -8.54 -21.71 -2.77
N VAL A 16 -8.37 -21.64 -4.09
CA VAL A 16 -7.46 -20.67 -4.68
C VAL A 16 -7.91 -19.33 -4.10
N GLN A 17 -7.07 -18.71 -3.28
CA GLN A 17 -7.34 -17.37 -2.81
C GLN A 17 -7.14 -16.46 -4.02
N THR A 18 -8.16 -16.39 -4.87
CA THR A 18 -8.32 -15.26 -5.76
C THR A 18 -8.57 -14.08 -4.86
N SER A 19 -7.52 -13.31 -4.58
CA SER A 19 -7.65 -11.96 -4.04
C SER A 19 -8.76 -11.28 -4.83
N PRO A 20 -9.80 -10.74 -4.17
CA PRO A 20 -10.89 -10.11 -4.86
C PRO A 20 -10.31 -9.02 -5.79
N PRO A 21 -10.86 -8.85 -7.01
CA PRO A 21 -10.40 -7.82 -7.91
C PRO A 21 -10.48 -6.50 -7.16
N VAL A 22 -9.33 -5.86 -6.98
CA VAL A 22 -9.24 -4.54 -6.35
C VAL A 22 -10.11 -3.63 -7.20
N VAL A 23 -11.25 -3.23 -6.66
CA VAL A 23 -12.16 -2.31 -7.35
C VAL A 23 -11.38 -1.01 -7.48
N LEU A 24 -11.20 -0.51 -8.70
CA LEU A 24 -10.35 0.66 -8.98
C LEU A 24 -10.70 1.87 -8.09
N GLY A 25 -11.98 2.00 -7.69
CA GLY A 25 -12.44 2.98 -6.70
C GLY A 25 -11.83 2.78 -5.31
N SER A 26 -11.74 1.55 -4.80
CA SER A 26 -11.14 1.27 -3.49
C SER A 26 -9.63 1.53 -3.46
N LEU A 27 -8.93 1.35 -4.59
CA LEU A 27 -7.50 1.66 -4.68
C LEU A 27 -7.26 3.18 -4.71
N ALA A 28 -8.01 3.92 -5.52
CA ALA A 28 -7.90 5.38 -5.58
C ALA A 28 -8.25 6.03 -4.22
N ASP A 29 -9.27 5.52 -3.52
CA ASP A 29 -9.64 5.99 -2.19
C ASP A 29 -8.54 5.70 -1.16
N GLN A 30 -7.94 4.51 -1.20
CA GLN A 30 -6.81 4.15 -0.34
C GLN A 30 -5.60 5.05 -0.58
N LEU A 31 -5.23 5.27 -1.84
CA LEU A 31 -4.13 6.17 -2.21
C LEU A 31 -4.42 7.61 -1.79
N GLY A 32 -5.68 8.06 -1.87
CA GLY A 32 -6.10 9.36 -1.35
C GLY A 32 -5.91 9.48 0.16
N ALA A 33 -6.27 8.46 0.93
CA ALA A 33 -6.05 8.41 2.37
C ALA A 33 -4.55 8.40 2.72
N ASP A 34 -3.75 7.60 2.00
CA ASP A 34 -2.30 7.51 2.20
C ASP A 34 -1.62 8.85 1.86
N PHE A 35 -2.09 9.54 0.83
CA PHE A 35 -1.59 10.87 0.44
C PHE A 35 -1.86 11.89 1.55
N ALA A 36 -3.08 11.93 2.08
CA ALA A 36 -3.45 12.82 3.18
C ALA A 36 -2.60 12.55 4.44
N SER A 37 -2.38 11.27 4.76
CA SER A 37 -1.52 10.84 5.86
C SER A 37 -0.06 11.28 5.66
N ALA A 38 0.49 11.07 4.45
CA ALA A 38 1.85 11.47 4.11
C ALA A 38 2.04 13.00 4.21
N CYS A 39 1.06 13.79 3.77
CA CYS A 39 1.05 15.24 3.92
C CYS A 39 1.05 15.68 5.40
N ALA A 40 0.25 15.02 6.25
CA ALA A 40 0.20 15.32 7.68
C ALA A 40 1.52 15.00 8.40
N GLU A 41 2.20 13.92 8.00
CA GLU A 41 3.54 13.59 8.51
C GLU A 41 4.60 14.59 8.03
N LEU A 42 4.56 15.00 6.76
CA LEU A 42 5.44 16.03 6.22
C LEU A 42 5.27 17.37 6.97
N ALA A 43 4.03 17.78 7.25
CA ALA A 43 3.75 18.97 8.04
C ALA A 43 4.36 18.88 9.46
N ARG A 44 4.22 17.72 10.12
CA ARG A 44 4.82 17.47 11.44
C ARG A 44 6.35 17.48 11.38
N ALA A 45 6.97 16.88 10.36
CA ALA A 45 8.41 16.90 10.16
C ALA A 45 8.94 18.34 9.96
N ARG A 46 8.23 19.16 9.16
CA ARG A 46 8.55 20.57 8.96
C ARG A 46 8.44 21.39 10.26
N LEU A 47 7.42 21.12 11.08
CA LEU A 47 7.29 21.76 12.40
C LEU A 47 8.45 21.39 13.33
N ARG A 48 8.83 20.11 13.41
CA ARG A 48 9.99 19.65 14.20
C ARG A 48 11.29 20.30 13.73
N ARG A 49 11.49 20.40 12.41
CA ARG A 49 12.66 21.09 11.84
C ARG A 49 12.67 22.59 12.18
N ARG A 50 11.50 23.24 12.16
CA ARG A 50 11.39 24.67 12.50
C ARG A 50 11.74 24.93 13.96
N ASP A 51 11.32 24.03 14.86
CA ASP A 51 11.65 24.11 16.29
C ASP A 51 13.14 23.87 16.55
N ARG A 52 13.72 22.87 15.86
CA ARG A 52 15.16 22.57 15.92
C ARG A 52 15.65 22.09 14.57
N ASP A 53 16.55 22.83 13.92
CA ASP A 53 17.14 22.35 12.66
C ASP A 53 18.28 21.36 12.95
N SER A 54 18.03 20.08 12.71
CA SER A 54 19.02 19.01 12.86
C SER A 54 19.14 18.22 11.55
N ARG A 55 20.23 17.47 11.37
CA ARG A 55 20.37 16.57 10.21
C ARG A 55 19.25 15.53 10.16
N GLU A 56 18.87 14.99 11.31
CA GLU A 56 17.77 14.04 11.45
C GLU A 56 16.43 14.64 11.02
N HIS A 57 16.13 15.88 11.45
CA HIS A 57 14.89 16.54 11.04
C HIS A 57 14.86 16.91 9.56
N ARG A 58 16.01 17.24 8.95
CA ARG A 58 16.12 17.41 7.50
C ARG A 58 15.87 16.11 6.75
N ALA A 59 16.50 15.03 7.17
CA ALA A 59 16.28 13.70 6.60
C ALA A 59 14.82 13.26 6.71
N ALA A 60 14.17 13.49 7.86
CA ALA A 60 12.75 13.18 8.04
C ALA A 60 11.83 13.99 7.10
N VAL A 61 12.17 15.24 6.80
CA VAL A 61 11.42 16.06 5.83
C VAL A 61 11.61 15.52 4.41
N GLU A 62 12.84 15.14 4.04
CA GLU A 62 13.15 14.54 2.74
C GLU A 62 12.41 13.20 2.55
N GLU A 63 12.46 12.32 3.55
CA GLU A 63 11.75 11.03 3.54
C GLU A 63 10.23 11.22 3.39
N CYS A 64 9.65 12.12 4.20
CA CYS A 64 8.23 12.41 4.10
C CYS A 64 7.86 13.00 2.74
N SER A 65 8.73 13.81 2.13
CA SER A 65 8.49 14.41 0.81
C SER A 65 8.55 13.34 -0.28
N ALA A 66 9.57 12.49 -0.27
CA ALA A 66 9.69 11.37 -1.21
C ALA A 66 8.48 10.42 -1.14
N ARG A 67 7.95 10.17 0.07
CA ARG A 67 6.74 9.36 0.22
C ARG A 67 5.49 10.03 -0.36
N VAL A 68 5.36 11.35 -0.23
CA VAL A 68 4.26 12.11 -0.87
C VAL A 68 4.36 11.98 -2.39
N ASP A 69 5.56 12.13 -2.95
CA ASP A 69 5.79 12.04 -4.41
C ASP A 69 5.41 10.64 -4.93
N VAL A 70 5.87 9.57 -4.28
CA VAL A 70 5.53 8.18 -4.66
C VAL A 70 4.02 7.92 -4.63
N VAL A 71 3.31 8.39 -3.60
CA VAL A 71 1.86 8.19 -3.50
C VAL A 71 1.12 8.99 -4.58
N LEU A 72 1.59 10.21 -4.87
CA LEU A 72 1.02 11.04 -5.93
C LEU A 72 1.21 10.40 -7.31
N ASP A 73 2.41 9.91 -7.61
CA ASP A 73 2.71 9.22 -8.86
C ASP A 73 1.82 7.99 -9.03
N LEU A 74 1.69 7.15 -7.99
CA LEU A 74 0.85 5.96 -8.02
C LEU A 74 -0.65 6.30 -8.17
N TYR A 75 -1.11 7.38 -7.54
CA TYR A 75 -2.47 7.88 -7.71
C TYR A 75 -2.73 8.33 -9.16
N LEU A 76 -1.82 9.12 -9.72
CA LEU A 76 -1.92 9.59 -11.09
C LEU A 76 -1.89 8.42 -12.08
N GLU A 77 -0.98 7.46 -11.92
CA GLU A 77 -0.92 6.23 -12.72
C GLU A 77 -2.24 5.46 -12.67
N THR A 78 -2.83 5.32 -11.48
CA THR A 78 -4.12 4.64 -11.30
C THR A 78 -5.26 5.38 -12.01
N CYS A 79 -5.30 6.71 -11.91
CA CYS A 79 -6.28 7.54 -12.60
C CYS A 79 -6.11 7.52 -14.13
N HIS A 80 -4.87 7.47 -14.62
CA HIS A 80 -4.56 7.41 -16.04
C HIS A 80 -4.86 6.03 -16.63
N ALA A 81 -4.56 4.95 -15.91
CA ALA A 81 -4.90 3.58 -16.31
C ALA A 81 -6.42 3.40 -16.47
N GLY A 82 -7.23 4.00 -15.59
CA GLY A 82 -8.69 3.98 -15.70
C GLY A 82 -9.25 4.77 -16.91
N ARG A 83 -8.48 5.70 -17.48
CA ARG A 83 -8.86 6.45 -18.69
C ARG A 83 -8.49 5.75 -19.99
N ALA A 84 -7.44 4.92 -20.00
CA ALA A 84 -7.00 4.18 -21.20
C ALA A 84 -7.87 2.95 -21.53
N VAL A 85 -8.71 2.50 -20.58
CA VAL A 85 -9.61 1.34 -20.72
C VAL A 85 -11.03 1.75 -21.15
N ARG A 86 -11.24 3.02 -21.54
CA ARG A 86 -12.53 3.55 -22.00
C ARG A 86 -12.59 3.79 -23.50
#